data_AF-A0A6J8DWZ3-F1
#
_entry.id   AF-A0A6J8DWZ3-F1
#
_cell.length_a   1.000
_cell.length_b   1.000
_cell.length_c   1.000
_cell.angle_alpha   90.00
_cell.angle_beta   90.00
_cell.angle_gamma   90.00
#
_symmetry.space_group_name_H-M   'P 1'
#
loop_
_entity.id
_entity.type
_entity.pdbx_description
1 polymer ?
#
loop_
_entity_poly.entity_id
_entity_poly.type
_entity_poly.pdbx_seq_one_letter_code
_entity_poly.pdbx_strand_id
1 'polypeptide(L)'
;MVYDDSSSHNLLLLIIAANVGENCINGNADCTVADSECSSGTCKCIDTTHYNTSATSCIQKGGFGEVCDTAIGDGTCLYSLRCIVNECQCEKPAIQFFSENICKYKIVLAALCTPGPTDQCLDANAECKKDTDIIDKCLCKTNYKISNDACVASM
;
A
#
# COMPACT_ATOMS: atom_id res chain seq x y z
N MET A 1 -45.63 -0.55 52.24
CA MET A 1 -44.15 -0.63 52.32
C MET A 1 -43.69 -0.94 50.91
N VAL A 2 -43.30 0.10 50.17
CA VAL A 2 -42.83 -0.01 48.80
C VAL A 2 -41.39 -0.54 48.89
N TYR A 3 -41.13 -1.69 48.27
CA TYR A 3 -39.76 -2.15 48.02
C TYR A 3 -39.21 -1.30 46.87
N ASP A 4 -38.26 -0.43 47.17
CA ASP A 4 -37.42 0.26 46.19
C ASP A 4 -36.10 -0.51 46.15
N ASP A 5 -36.00 -1.46 45.21
CA ASP A 5 -34.75 -2.17 44.93
C ASP A 5 -33.93 -1.33 43.96
N SER A 6 -33.34 -0.26 44.49
CA SER A 6 -32.29 0.51 43.84
C SER A 6 -31.00 -0.31 43.82
N SER A 7 -31.00 -1.42 43.08
CA SER A 7 -29.78 -2.12 42.67
C SER A 7 -29.04 -1.25 41.66
N SER A 8 -28.25 -0.34 42.21
CA SER A 8 -27.07 0.24 41.59
C SER A 8 -26.28 -0.90 40.95
N HIS A 9 -26.53 -1.13 39.66
CA HIS A 9 -25.61 -1.86 38.82
C HIS A 9 -24.38 -0.97 38.74
N ASN A 10 -23.46 -1.21 39.67
CA ASN A 10 -22.10 -0.75 39.61
C ASN A 10 -21.53 -1.36 38.31
N LEU A 11 -21.77 -0.67 37.20
CA LEU A 11 -21.16 -0.97 35.92
C LEU A 11 -19.69 -0.62 36.11
N LEU A 12 -18.97 -1.56 36.71
CA LEU A 12 -17.53 -1.58 36.67
C LEU A 12 -17.23 -1.57 35.16
N LEU A 13 -16.87 -0.41 34.64
CA LEU A 13 -16.21 -0.30 33.34
C LEU A 13 -14.92 -1.09 33.50
N LEU A 14 -15.02 -2.40 33.28
CA LEU A 14 -13.88 -3.23 32.96
C LEU A 14 -13.37 -2.62 31.66
N ILE A 15 -12.33 -1.79 31.77
CA ILE A 15 -11.49 -1.47 30.64
C ILE A 15 -10.88 -2.81 30.24
N ILE A 16 -11.50 -3.47 29.26
CA ILE A 16 -10.98 -4.72 28.72
C ILE A 16 -9.81 -4.29 27.86
N ALA A 17 -8.60 -4.41 28.42
CA ALA A 17 -7.38 -4.31 27.64
C ALA A 17 -7.43 -5.40 26.55
N ALA A 18 -7.55 -4.96 25.30
CA ALA A 18 -7.65 -5.79 24.12
C ALA A 18 -6.38 -5.66 23.27
N ASN A 19 -5.92 -6.79 22.75
CA ASN A 19 -4.89 -6.91 21.74
C ASN A 19 -5.48 -6.82 20.33
N VAL A 20 -4.61 -6.69 19.33
CA VAL A 20 -5.04 -6.77 17.92
C VAL A 20 -5.70 -8.12 17.65
N GLY A 21 -6.88 -8.08 17.02
CA GLY A 21 -7.74 -9.23 16.77
C GLY A 21 -8.78 -9.51 17.86
N GLU A 22 -8.70 -8.84 19.01
CA GLU A 22 -9.68 -8.96 20.10
C GLU A 22 -10.77 -7.89 20.01
N ASN A 23 -11.91 -8.16 20.66
CA ASN A 23 -13.06 -7.26 20.65
C ASN A 23 -12.79 -5.99 21.46
N CYS A 24 -13.17 -4.85 20.91
CA CYS A 24 -13.17 -3.56 21.59
C CYS A 24 -14.61 -3.06 21.73
N ILE A 25 -15.01 -2.75 22.95
CA ILE A 25 -16.38 -2.39 23.34
C ILE A 25 -16.48 -0.88 23.56
N ASN A 26 -15.46 -0.27 24.16
CA ASN A 26 -15.40 1.16 24.49
C ASN A 26 -14.56 1.96 23.49
N GLY A 27 -14.39 1.45 22.27
CA GLY A 27 -13.61 2.11 21.22
C GLY A 27 -12.10 1.99 21.43
N ASN A 28 -11.33 2.98 20.98
CA ASN A 28 -9.86 2.91 20.92
C ASN A 28 -9.19 2.79 22.29
N ALA A 29 -9.87 3.20 23.38
CA ALA A 29 -9.32 3.09 24.74
C ALA A 29 -9.11 1.64 25.20
N ASP A 30 -9.81 0.69 24.60
CA ASP A 30 -9.63 -0.74 24.89
C ASP A 30 -8.37 -1.31 24.20
N CYS A 31 -7.95 -0.73 23.08
CA CYS A 31 -6.84 -1.26 22.29
C CYS A 31 -5.49 -0.85 22.90
N THR A 32 -4.75 -1.83 23.41
CA THR A 32 -3.52 -1.57 24.20
C THR A 32 -2.24 -1.59 23.38
N VAL A 33 -2.27 -2.15 22.17
CA VAL A 33 -1.13 -2.18 21.26
C VAL A 33 -0.96 -0.78 20.65
N ALA A 34 0.25 -0.23 20.70
CA ALA A 34 0.54 1.04 20.04
C ALA A 34 0.22 0.95 18.53
N ASP A 35 -0.26 2.05 17.95
CA ASP A 35 -0.71 2.12 16.56
C ASP A 35 -1.85 1.14 16.22
N SER A 36 -2.69 0.81 17.21
CA SER A 36 -3.95 0.09 17.00
C SER A 36 -5.17 0.94 17.34
N GLU A 37 -6.27 0.66 16.67
CA GLU A 37 -7.56 1.32 16.85
C GLU A 37 -8.71 0.31 16.82
N CYS A 38 -9.83 0.69 17.43
CA CYS A 38 -11.04 -0.10 17.41
C CYS A 38 -11.79 0.13 16.09
N SER A 39 -11.73 -0.87 15.20
CA SER A 39 -12.33 -0.80 13.89
C SER A 39 -13.34 -1.94 13.70
N SER A 40 -14.61 -1.57 13.57
CA SER A 40 -15.74 -2.51 13.47
C SER A 40 -15.87 -3.46 14.68
N GLY A 41 -15.59 -2.97 15.89
CA GLY A 41 -15.70 -3.74 17.14
C GLY A 41 -14.53 -4.68 17.41
N THR A 42 -13.45 -4.59 16.64
CA THR A 42 -12.21 -5.35 16.86
C THR A 42 -11.00 -4.41 16.82
N CYS A 43 -10.04 -4.60 17.71
CA CYS A 43 -8.78 -3.87 17.66
C CYS A 43 -7.97 -4.30 16.44
N LYS A 44 -7.53 -3.33 15.63
CA LYS A 44 -6.72 -3.53 14.42
C LYS A 44 -5.60 -2.51 14.39
N CYS A 45 -4.49 -2.86 13.77
CA CYS A 45 -3.47 -1.88 13.47
C CYS A 45 -4.05 -0.78 12.55
N ILE A 46 -3.62 0.47 12.76
CA ILE A 46 -3.99 1.59 11.88
C ILE A 46 -3.48 1.35 10.47
N ASP A 47 -4.07 2.02 9.48
CA ASP A 47 -3.87 1.73 8.05
C ASP A 47 -2.40 1.74 7.56
N THR A 48 -1.52 2.48 8.22
CA THR A 48 -0.08 2.54 7.88
C THR A 48 0.75 1.42 8.48
N THR A 49 0.16 0.58 9.33
CA THR A 49 0.84 -0.48 10.08
C THR A 49 0.14 -1.82 9.92
N HIS A 50 0.86 -2.91 10.15
CA HIS A 50 0.33 -4.27 10.18
C HIS A 50 0.77 -4.98 11.44
N TYR A 51 0.00 -5.97 11.88
CA TYR A 51 0.31 -6.69 13.10
C TYR A 51 1.42 -7.71 12.84
N ASN A 52 2.51 -7.58 13.57
CA ASN A 52 3.59 -8.56 13.57
C ASN A 52 3.45 -9.45 14.80
N THR A 53 3.11 -10.71 14.58
CA THR A 53 2.90 -11.69 15.65
C THR A 53 4.17 -12.02 16.43
N SER A 54 5.35 -11.89 15.80
CA SER A 54 6.64 -12.16 16.46
C SER A 54 7.05 -11.02 17.40
N ALA A 55 6.80 -9.77 17.00
CA ALA A 55 7.06 -8.58 17.81
C ALA A 55 5.89 -8.24 18.76
N THR A 56 4.73 -8.90 18.59
CA THR A 56 3.48 -8.62 19.31
C THR A 56 3.07 -7.15 19.24
N SER A 57 3.35 -6.49 18.12
CA SER A 57 3.13 -5.06 17.92
C SER A 57 2.68 -4.73 16.50
N CYS A 58 2.06 -3.56 16.33
CA CYS A 58 1.85 -2.98 15.02
C CYS A 58 3.18 -2.40 14.51
N ILE A 59 3.59 -2.79 13.31
CA ILE A 59 4.80 -2.30 12.66
C ILE A 59 4.46 -1.65 11.32
N GLN A 60 5.29 -0.72 10.87
CA GLN A 60 5.06 0.00 9.61
C GLN A 60 4.94 -0.97 8.43
N LYS A 61 3.98 -0.69 7.55
CA LYS A 61 3.87 -1.36 6.26
C LYS A 61 4.97 -0.86 5.31
N GLY A 62 5.41 -1.72 4.40
CA GLY A 62 6.46 -1.42 3.44
C GLY A 62 5.97 -0.54 2.27
N GLY A 63 6.81 0.41 1.86
CA GLY A 63 6.65 1.20 0.63
C GLY A 63 7.07 0.42 -0.63
N PHE A 64 6.96 1.05 -1.81
CA PHE A 64 7.33 0.42 -3.08
C PHE A 64 8.80 -0.01 -3.09
N GLY A 65 9.07 -1.27 -3.44
CA GLY A 65 10.40 -1.88 -3.45
C GLY A 65 10.93 -2.27 -2.07
N GLU A 66 10.20 -2.00 -0.99
CA GLU A 66 10.59 -2.46 0.34
C GLU A 66 10.22 -3.93 0.55
N VAL A 67 10.96 -4.58 1.43
CA VAL A 67 10.77 -6.00 1.76
C VAL A 67 9.43 -6.20 2.44
N CYS A 68 8.74 -7.26 2.06
CA CYS A 68 7.46 -7.66 2.62
C CYS A 68 7.45 -9.16 2.93
N ASP A 69 6.57 -9.56 3.86
CA ASP A 69 6.43 -10.95 4.25
C ASP A 69 5.28 -11.60 3.48
N THR A 70 5.62 -12.45 2.50
CA THR A 70 4.64 -13.17 1.69
C THR A 70 3.78 -14.15 2.50
N ALA A 71 4.21 -14.57 3.69
CA ALA A 71 3.39 -15.42 4.57
C ALA A 71 2.25 -14.62 5.23
N ILE A 72 2.44 -13.31 5.43
CA ILE A 72 1.40 -12.40 5.94
C ILE A 72 0.54 -11.85 4.79
N GLY A 73 1.12 -11.77 3.58
CA GLY A 73 0.43 -11.39 2.36
C GLY A 73 0.38 -9.88 2.14
N ASP A 74 -0.58 -9.41 1.33
CA ASP A 74 -0.65 -8.00 0.90
C ASP A 74 -0.85 -6.99 2.04
N GLY A 75 -1.27 -7.44 3.21
CA GLY A 75 -1.47 -6.60 4.41
C GLY A 75 -0.19 -5.94 4.93
N THR A 76 0.99 -6.35 4.46
CA THR A 76 2.28 -5.78 4.87
C THR A 76 2.72 -4.59 4.02
N CYS A 77 2.03 -4.28 2.92
CA CYS A 77 2.40 -3.22 1.98
C CYS A 77 1.48 -2.01 2.06
N LEU A 78 2.03 -0.81 1.87
CA LEU A 78 1.27 0.44 1.82
C LEU A 78 0.49 0.59 0.52
N TYR A 79 -0.56 1.41 0.57
CA TYR A 79 -1.31 1.85 -0.60
C TYR A 79 -1.94 0.66 -1.39
N SER A 80 -1.87 0.70 -2.72
CA SER A 80 -2.35 -0.34 -3.64
C SER A 80 -1.26 -1.36 -3.99
N LEU A 81 -0.20 -1.45 -3.18
CA LEU A 81 0.89 -2.38 -3.39
C LEU A 81 0.51 -3.77 -2.87
N ARG A 82 1.13 -4.78 -3.47
CA ARG A 82 1.02 -6.19 -3.12
C ARG A 82 2.38 -6.75 -2.77
N CYS A 83 2.40 -7.76 -1.91
CA CYS A 83 3.64 -8.43 -1.57
C CYS A 83 3.97 -9.50 -2.62
N ILE A 84 4.80 -9.13 -3.61
CA ILE A 84 5.14 -9.98 -4.75
C ILE A 84 6.62 -10.34 -4.65
N VAL A 85 6.92 -11.63 -4.51
CA VAL A 85 8.31 -12.13 -4.40
C VAL A 85 9.09 -11.40 -3.28
N ASN A 86 8.46 -11.25 -2.11
CA ASN A 86 9.01 -10.57 -0.93
C ASN A 86 9.31 -9.07 -1.09
N GLU A 87 8.76 -8.42 -2.11
CA GLU A 87 8.81 -6.96 -2.26
C GLU A 87 7.42 -6.37 -2.48
N CYS A 88 7.18 -5.17 -1.94
CA CYS A 88 5.97 -4.42 -2.19
C CYS A 88 6.00 -3.82 -3.61
N GLN A 89 5.16 -4.35 -4.50
CA GLN A 89 5.11 -3.96 -5.90
C GLN A 89 3.66 -3.72 -6.34
N CYS A 90 3.48 -3.12 -7.52
CA CYS A 90 2.15 -3.09 -8.13
C CYS A 90 1.70 -4.49 -8.51
N GLU A 91 0.39 -4.76 -8.43
CA GLU A 91 -0.19 -6.08 -8.74
C GLU A 91 0.26 -6.63 -10.10
N LYS A 92 0.41 -5.75 -11.09
CA LYS A 92 0.82 -6.12 -12.45
C LYS A 92 2.08 -5.34 -12.85
N PRO A 93 3.27 -5.69 -12.30
CA PRO A 93 4.48 -4.89 -12.47
C PRO A 93 4.94 -4.80 -13.95
N ALA A 94 4.54 -5.77 -14.78
CA ALA A 94 4.82 -5.74 -16.21
C ALA A 94 4.12 -4.59 -16.96
N ILE A 95 2.96 -4.14 -16.48
CA ILE A 95 2.13 -3.13 -17.15
C ILE A 95 1.74 -1.96 -16.23
N GLN A 96 2.23 -1.95 -14.99
CA GLN A 96 2.00 -0.88 -14.02
C GLN A 96 3.31 -0.35 -13.49
N PHE A 97 3.30 0.93 -13.12
CA PHE A 97 4.38 1.60 -12.41
C PHE A 97 3.81 2.31 -11.18
N PHE A 98 4.65 2.54 -10.18
CA PHE A 98 4.25 3.23 -8.96
C PHE A 98 4.61 4.71 -9.03
N SER A 99 3.62 5.57 -8.79
CA SER A 99 3.80 7.02 -8.77
C SER A 99 2.72 7.67 -7.93
N GLU A 100 3.08 8.68 -7.14
CA GLU A 100 2.12 9.42 -6.28
C GLU A 100 1.32 8.48 -5.37
N ASN A 101 1.99 7.50 -4.76
CA ASN A 101 1.38 6.53 -3.86
C ASN A 101 0.29 5.64 -4.49
N ILE A 102 0.25 5.54 -5.82
CA ILE A 102 -0.70 4.69 -6.53
C ILE A 102 -0.03 3.94 -7.69
N CYS A 103 -0.49 2.72 -7.93
CA CYS A 103 -0.14 1.95 -9.11
C CYS A 103 -0.92 2.45 -10.33
N LYS A 104 -0.19 2.95 -11.33
CA LYS A 104 -0.72 3.47 -12.60
C LYS A 104 -0.32 2.54 -13.74
N TYR A 105 -1.14 2.44 -14.79
CA TYR A 105 -0.76 1.68 -15.98
C TYR A 105 0.37 2.38 -16.74
N LYS A 106 1.34 1.59 -17.22
CA LYS A 106 2.44 2.07 -18.04
C LYS A 106 1.93 2.66 -19.35
N ILE A 107 2.65 3.66 -19.83
CA ILE A 107 2.30 4.53 -20.95
C ILE A 107 2.89 3.94 -22.24
N VAL A 108 2.06 3.80 -23.27
CA VAL A 108 2.49 3.28 -24.58
C VAL A 108 3.44 4.24 -25.29
N LEU A 109 4.18 3.72 -26.27
CA LEU A 109 5.09 4.54 -27.07
C LEU A 109 4.38 5.72 -27.75
N ALA A 110 5.12 6.84 -27.86
CA ALA A 110 4.66 8.12 -28.40
C ALA A 110 3.49 8.79 -27.64
N ALA A 111 2.94 8.18 -26.60
CA ALA A 111 1.95 8.82 -25.74
C ALA A 111 2.60 9.77 -24.73
N LEU A 112 1.79 10.71 -24.25
CA LEU A 112 2.19 11.72 -23.28
C LEU A 112 2.60 11.09 -21.96
N CYS A 113 3.68 11.60 -21.39
CA CYS A 113 4.20 11.16 -20.10
C CYS A 113 4.58 12.37 -19.23
N THR A 114 4.87 12.14 -17.95
CA THR A 114 5.28 13.20 -17.03
C THR A 114 6.67 12.87 -16.50
N PRO A 115 7.67 13.76 -16.66
CA PRO A 115 9.00 13.53 -16.11
C PRO A 115 8.94 13.22 -14.62
N GLY A 116 9.68 12.20 -14.19
CA GLY A 116 9.68 11.76 -12.80
C GLY A 116 9.98 10.26 -12.69
N PRO A 117 8.96 9.38 -12.72
CA PRO A 117 9.17 7.95 -12.59
C PRO A 117 9.92 7.38 -13.81
N THR A 118 11.00 6.64 -13.54
CA THR A 118 11.91 6.05 -14.55
C THR A 118 11.30 4.89 -15.32
N ASP A 119 10.25 4.25 -14.81
CA ASP A 119 9.62 3.04 -15.38
C ASP A 119 8.17 3.27 -15.83
N GLN A 120 7.82 4.50 -16.22
CA GLN A 120 6.45 4.83 -16.62
C GLN A 120 6.08 4.36 -18.02
N CYS A 121 7.05 4.04 -18.89
CA CYS A 121 6.80 3.60 -20.26
C CYS A 121 6.63 2.09 -20.33
N LEU A 122 5.68 1.63 -21.16
CA LEU A 122 5.36 0.20 -21.30
C LEU A 122 6.49 -0.58 -21.96
N ASP A 123 7.17 0.04 -22.94
CA ASP A 123 8.34 -0.53 -23.56
C ASP A 123 9.57 -0.33 -22.65
N ALA A 124 10.24 -1.41 -22.27
CA ALA A 124 11.40 -1.39 -21.38
C ALA A 124 12.60 -0.62 -21.95
N ASN A 125 12.65 -0.45 -23.27
CA ASN A 125 13.65 0.32 -23.97
C ASN A 125 13.18 1.74 -24.33
N ALA A 126 12.05 2.18 -23.78
CA ALA A 126 11.59 3.56 -23.85
C ALA A 126 11.84 4.30 -22.53
N GLU A 127 11.89 5.62 -22.62
CA GLU A 127 11.97 6.53 -21.48
C GLU A 127 11.10 7.75 -21.75
N CYS A 128 10.61 8.38 -20.69
CA CYS A 128 9.86 9.63 -20.80
C CYS A 128 10.85 10.76 -21.06
N LYS A 129 10.80 11.35 -22.26
CA LYS A 129 11.68 12.45 -22.65
C LYS A 129 10.96 13.44 -23.57
N LYS A 130 11.50 14.65 -23.63
CA LYS A 130 10.98 15.71 -24.50
C LYS A 130 11.01 15.30 -25.96
N ASP A 131 9.85 15.44 -26.60
CA ASP A 131 9.73 15.43 -28.05
C ASP A 131 10.05 16.83 -28.62
N THR A 132 10.13 16.94 -29.95
CA THR A 132 10.43 18.20 -30.67
C THR A 132 9.50 19.36 -30.31
N ASP A 133 8.32 19.08 -29.76
CA ASP A 133 7.26 20.05 -29.46
C ASP A 133 7.16 20.45 -27.98
N ILE A 134 8.23 20.27 -27.17
CA ILE A 134 8.29 20.62 -25.73
C ILE A 134 7.40 19.74 -24.83
N ILE A 135 6.72 18.75 -25.41
CA ILE A 135 5.88 17.82 -24.66
C ILE A 135 6.66 16.52 -24.41
N ASP A 136 6.62 16.02 -23.17
CA ASP A 136 7.25 14.76 -22.80
C ASP A 136 6.42 13.57 -23.30
N LYS A 137 7.09 12.64 -23.97
CA LYS A 137 6.50 11.41 -24.51
C LYS A 137 7.36 10.20 -24.17
N CYS A 138 6.74 9.02 -24.13
CA CYS A 138 7.49 7.76 -24.08
C CYS A 138 8.17 7.52 -25.43
N LEU A 139 9.49 7.69 -25.47
CA LEU A 139 10.31 7.60 -26.67
C LEU A 139 11.47 6.62 -26.43
N CYS A 140 11.92 5.94 -27.50
CA CYS A 140 13.01 4.97 -27.40
C CYS A 140 14.29 5.59 -26.82
N LYS A 141 14.93 4.88 -25.88
CA LYS A 141 16.24 5.21 -25.31
C LYS A 141 17.29 5.34 -26.41
N THR A 142 18.41 5.99 -26.07
CA THR A 142 19.58 6.06 -26.96
C THR A 142 20.00 4.66 -27.40
N ASN A 143 20.25 4.47 -28.69
CA ASN A 143 20.54 3.20 -29.39
C ASN A 143 19.33 2.31 -29.71
N TYR A 144 18.10 2.80 -29.51
CA TYR A 144 16.89 2.11 -29.93
C TYR A 144 16.13 2.95 -30.97
N LYS A 145 15.46 2.28 -31.91
CA LYS A 145 14.57 2.87 -32.91
C LYS A 145 13.20 2.24 -32.83
N ILE A 146 12.18 2.98 -33.26
CA ILE A 146 10.82 2.46 -33.33
C ILE A 146 10.73 1.47 -34.51
N SER A 147 10.22 0.27 -34.24
CA SER A 147 9.86 -0.73 -35.24
C SER A 147 8.64 -1.51 -34.74
N ASN A 148 7.55 -1.52 -35.51
CA ASN A 148 6.28 -2.18 -35.16
C ASN A 148 5.79 -1.83 -33.74
N ASP A 149 5.71 -0.54 -33.42
CA ASP A 149 5.26 -0.03 -32.11
C ASP A 149 6.08 -0.53 -30.91
N ALA A 150 7.35 -0.89 -31.14
CA ALA A 150 8.31 -1.27 -30.11
C ALA A 150 9.68 -0.62 -30.35
N CYS A 151 10.46 -0.47 -29.28
CA CYS A 151 11.83 0.01 -29.34
C CYS A 151 12.79 -1.16 -29.55
N VAL A 152 13.37 -1.24 -30.74
CA VAL A 152 14.34 -2.27 -31.13
C VAL A 152 15.74 -1.67 -31.23
N ALA A 153 16.76 -2.45 -30.89
CA ALA A 153 18.14 -2.00 -30.94
C ALA A 153 18.52 -1.55 -32.37
N SER A 154 19.13 -0.38 -32.47
CA SER A 154 19.74 0.12 -33.70
C SER A 154 21.14 -0.49 -33.83
N MET A 155 21.25 -1.54 -34.64
CA MET A 155 22.54 -2.02 -35.15
C MET A 155 23.22 -0.97 -36.00
#